data_AF-F8NQ56-F1
#
_entry.id   AF-F8NQ56-F1
#
_cell.length_a   1.000
_cell.length_b   1.000
_cell.length_c   1.000
_cell.angle_alpha   90.00
_cell.angle_beta   90.00
_cell.angle_gamma   90.00
#
_symmetry.space_group_name_H-M   'P 1'
#
loop_
_entity.id
_entity.type
_entity.pdbx_description
1 polymer ?
#
loop_
_entity_poly.entity_id
_entity_poly.type
_entity_poly.pdbx_seq_one_letter_code
_entity_poly.pdbx_strand_id
1 'polypeptide(L)'
;MEDLVVRAKRLLHGTNCWLLLAAQHPQANVHFIHYTSPRLHREAKADTNQIVNSFADTINNLQNARRTDAIELSQKLSEANQSKERAEAELARQQVDLAEKDALISEYRSRLGLP
;
A
#
# COMPACT_ATOMS: atom_id res chain seq x y z
N MET A 1 6.85 23.71 5.10
CA MET A 1 7.96 22.78 4.75
C MET A 1 9.35 23.45 4.87
N GLU A 2 9.45 24.79 4.91
CA GLU A 2 10.70 25.53 5.18
C GLU A 2 11.32 25.27 6.57
N ASP A 3 10.52 24.84 7.55
CA ASP A 3 10.94 24.69 8.95
C ASP A 3 12.10 23.68 9.13
N LEU A 4 12.10 22.57 8.40
CA LEU A 4 13.12 21.52 8.52
C LEU A 4 14.51 21.98 8.07
N VAL A 5 14.60 22.64 6.91
CA VAL A 5 15.86 23.18 6.39
C VAL A 5 16.34 24.34 7.27
N VAL A 6 15.44 25.17 7.78
CA VAL A 6 15.78 26.25 8.71
C VAL A 6 16.36 25.71 10.02
N ARG A 7 15.78 24.64 10.58
CA ARG A 7 16.33 23.96 11.77
C ARG A 7 17.69 23.33 11.50
N ALA A 8 17.86 22.67 10.35
CA ALA A 8 19.15 22.12 9.94
C ALA A 8 20.22 23.22 9.82
N LYS A 9 19.86 24.38 9.25
CA LYS A 9 20.73 25.55 9.21
C LYS A 9 21.08 26.06 10.62
N ARG A 10 20.11 26.15 11.55
CA ARG A 10 20.39 26.58 12.93
C ARG A 10 21.35 25.62 13.64
N LEU A 11 21.14 24.32 13.50
CA LEU A 11 22.03 23.29 14.04
C LEU A 11 23.45 23.44 13.50
N LEU A 12 23.58 23.64 12.19
CA LEU A 12 24.86 23.90 11.54
C LEU A 12 25.56 25.13 12.12
N HIS A 13 24.85 26.26 12.30
CA HIS A 13 25.47 27.47 12.86
C HIS A 13 25.91 27.30 14.30
N GLY A 14 25.15 26.53 15.11
CA GLY A 14 25.48 26.29 16.52
C GLY A 14 26.61 25.28 16.75
N THR A 15 26.87 24.38 15.80
CA THR A 15 27.80 23.25 15.98
C THR A 15 28.95 23.20 14.98
N ASN A 16 28.83 23.92 13.87
CA ASN A 16 29.76 23.93 12.74
C ASN A 16 30.10 22.50 12.20
N CYS A 17 29.15 21.58 12.32
CA CYS A 17 29.33 20.18 11.92
C CYS A 17 29.18 19.96 10.41
N TRP A 18 29.57 18.77 9.95
CA TRP A 18 29.14 18.26 8.65
C TRP A 18 27.71 17.74 8.77
N LEU A 19 26.81 18.25 7.92
CA LEU A 19 25.39 17.91 7.98
C LEU A 19 24.85 17.61 6.59
N LEU A 20 24.17 16.48 6.46
CA LEU A 20 23.35 16.11 5.33
C LEU A 20 21.96 15.76 5.87
N LEU A 21 20.93 16.38 5.29
CA LEU A 21 19.53 16.08 5.56
C LEU A 21 18.88 15.70 4.22
N ALA A 22 18.19 14.57 4.17
CA ALA A 22 17.36 14.20 3.03
C ALA A 22 16.05 13.60 3.54
N ALA A 23 14.92 13.96 2.92
CA ALA A 23 13.61 13.43 3.29
C ALA A 23 12.66 13.41 2.10
N GLN A 24 11.89 12.33 1.99
CA GLN A 24 10.76 12.21 1.07
C GLN A 24 9.51 11.83 1.86
N HIS A 25 8.40 12.51 1.60
CA HIS A 25 7.11 12.04 2.08
C HIS A 25 6.60 10.90 1.18
N PRO A 26 6.11 9.76 1.72
CA PRO A 26 5.73 8.60 0.92
C PRO A 26 4.65 8.87 -0.15
N GLN A 27 3.85 9.93 0.00
CA GLN A 27 2.81 10.34 -0.96
C GLN A 27 3.19 11.57 -1.78
N ALA A 28 4.37 12.16 -1.57
CA ALA A 28 4.80 13.27 -2.39
C ALA A 28 5.21 12.77 -3.78
N ASN A 29 4.62 13.37 -4.82
CA ASN A 29 4.97 13.17 -6.23
C ASN A 29 6.09 14.11 -6.70
N VAL A 30 6.65 14.92 -5.79
CA VAL A 30 7.72 15.88 -6.06
C VAL A 30 9.06 15.29 -5.61
N HIS A 31 10.16 15.80 -6.17
CA HIS A 31 11.52 15.48 -5.75
C HIS A 31 11.71 15.61 -4.24
N PHE A 32 12.53 14.72 -3.68
CA PHE A 32 12.86 14.74 -2.26
C PHE A 32 13.63 15.99 -1.87
N ILE A 33 13.35 16.46 -0.66
CA ILE A 33 14.06 17.59 -0.10
C ILE A 33 15.41 17.11 0.40
N HIS A 34 16.45 17.87 0.10
CA HIS A 34 17.75 17.65 0.71
C HIS A 34 18.45 18.98 1.02
N TYR A 35 19.29 18.94 2.04
CA TYR A 35 20.16 20.04 2.45
C TYR A 35 21.51 19.47 2.81
N THR A 36 22.56 20.06 2.24
CA THR A 36 23.95 19.72 2.56
C THR A 36 24.60 20.96 3.15
N SER A 37 25.36 20.82 4.25
CA SER A 37 26.15 21.93 4.77
C SER A 37 27.21 22.38 3.76
N PRO A 38 27.49 23.69 3.63
CA PRO A 38 28.46 24.19 2.64
C PRO A 38 29.85 23.56 2.80
N ARG A 39 30.25 23.29 4.04
CA ARG A 39 31.53 22.65 4.35
C ARG A 39 31.60 21.22 3.82
N LEU A 40 30.57 20.41 4.08
CA LEU A 40 30.48 19.04 3.56
C LEU A 40 30.43 19.04 2.03
N HIS A 41 29.66 19.95 1.44
CA HIS A 41 29.59 20.08 -0.01
C HIS A 41 30.94 20.43 -0.65
N ARG A 42 31.76 21.25 0.02
CA ARG A 42 33.10 21.63 -0.47
C ARG A 42 34.12 20.52 -0.28
N GLU A 43 34.13 19.88 0.88
CA GLU A 43 35.17 18.94 1.28
C GLU A 43 34.95 17.52 0.70
N ALA A 44 33.70 17.11 0.50
CA ALA A 44 33.35 15.76 0.04
C ALA A 44 32.21 15.79 -1.00
N LYS A 45 32.36 16.62 -2.05
CA LYS A 45 31.31 16.83 -3.06
C LYS A 45 30.87 15.55 -3.75
N ALA A 46 31.84 14.74 -4.20
CA ALA A 46 31.56 13.51 -4.96
C ALA A 46 30.81 12.50 -4.09
N ASP A 47 31.31 12.24 -2.88
CA ASP A 47 30.69 11.31 -1.94
C ASP A 47 29.29 11.77 -1.52
N THR A 48 29.12 13.07 -1.27
CA THR A 48 27.81 13.64 -0.93
C THR A 48 26.81 13.44 -2.07
N ASN A 49 27.21 13.70 -3.31
CA ASN A 49 26.36 13.48 -4.47
C ASN A 49 25.99 12.00 -4.61
N GLN A 50 26.92 11.10 -4.35
CA GLN A 50 26.66 9.67 -4.37
C GLN A 50 25.61 9.29 -3.31
N ILE A 51 25.73 9.78 -2.08
CA ILE A 51 24.76 9.51 -1.01
C ILE A 51 23.36 10.03 -1.40
N VAL A 52 23.29 11.25 -1.95
CA VAL A 52 22.03 11.87 -2.38
C VAL A 52 21.38 11.06 -3.52
N ASN A 53 22.17 10.59 -4.48
CA ASN A 53 21.67 9.75 -5.58
C ASN A 53 21.20 8.38 -5.07
N SER A 54 21.97 7.72 -4.20
CA SER A 54 21.56 6.44 -3.60
C SER A 54 20.27 6.58 -2.77
N PHE A 55 20.09 7.72 -2.09
CA PHE A 55 18.83 8.02 -1.42
C PHE A 55 17.68 8.16 -2.42
N ALA A 56 17.88 8.87 -3.53
CA ALA A 56 16.91 9.00 -4.61
C ALA A 56 16.46 7.63 -5.15
N ASP A 57 17.41 6.75 -5.44
CA ASP A 57 17.15 5.39 -5.94
C ASP A 57 16.36 4.57 -4.92
N THR A 58 16.73 4.66 -3.64
CA THR A 58 16.03 3.97 -2.56
C THR A 58 14.57 4.41 -2.47
N ILE A 59 14.32 5.72 -2.54
CA ILE A 59 12.96 6.27 -2.51
C ILE A 59 12.15 5.81 -3.73
N ASN A 60 12.74 5.84 -4.92
CA ASN A 60 12.07 5.37 -6.14
C ASN A 60 11.69 3.89 -6.03
N ASN A 61 12.59 3.06 -5.51
CA ASN A 61 12.33 1.64 -5.30
C ASN A 61 11.20 1.42 -4.29
N LEU A 62 11.15 2.17 -3.19
CA LEU A 62 10.06 2.11 -2.22
C LEU A 62 8.72 2.53 -2.83
N GLN A 63 8.70 3.58 -3.65
CA GLN A 63 7.47 4.01 -4.34
C GLN A 63 6.99 2.97 -5.34
N ASN A 64 7.90 2.35 -6.08
CA ASN A 64 7.58 1.29 -7.03
C ASN A 64 7.06 0.04 -6.32
N ALA A 65 7.72 -0.41 -5.25
CA ALA A 65 7.26 -1.54 -4.44
C ALA A 65 5.83 -1.31 -3.93
N ARG A 66 5.54 -0.12 -3.39
CA ARG A 66 4.18 0.21 -2.94
C ARG A 66 3.14 0.20 -4.06
N ARG A 67 3.51 0.58 -5.29
CA ARG A 67 2.62 0.50 -6.45
C ARG A 67 2.34 -0.96 -6.81
N THR A 68 3.38 -1.80 -6.80
CA THR A 68 3.24 -3.24 -7.05
C THR A 68 2.33 -3.89 -6.00
N ASP A 69 2.57 -3.64 -4.71
CA ASP A 69 1.74 -4.18 -3.62
C ASP A 69 0.27 -3.77 -3.76
N ALA A 70 0.01 -2.52 -4.15
CA ALA A 70 -1.34 -2.02 -4.38
C ALA A 70 -2.03 -2.73 -5.55
N ILE A 71 -1.28 -3.01 -6.62
CA ILE A 71 -1.79 -3.76 -7.79
C ILE A 71 -2.10 -5.21 -7.38
N GLU A 72 -1.18 -5.88 -6.69
CA GLU A 72 -1.39 -7.25 -6.22
C GLU A 72 -2.59 -7.36 -5.28
N LEU A 73 -2.74 -6.40 -4.35
CA LEU A 73 -3.86 -6.35 -3.44
C LEU A 73 -5.19 -6.13 -4.20
N SER A 74 -5.19 -5.27 -5.22
CA SER A 74 -6.34 -5.05 -6.08
C SER A 74 -6.72 -6.31 -6.86
N GLN A 75 -5.74 -7.09 -7.35
CA GLN A 75 -5.98 -8.35 -8.04
C GLN A 75 -6.60 -9.39 -7.09
N LYS A 76 -6.00 -9.59 -5.91
CA LYS A 76 -6.54 -10.50 -4.88
C LYS A 76 -7.96 -10.13 -4.47
N LEU A 77 -8.27 -8.84 -4.36
CA LEU A 77 -9.61 -8.37 -4.03
C LEU A 77 -10.60 -8.68 -5.16
N SER A 78 -10.20 -8.53 -6.42
CA SER A 78 -11.02 -8.89 -7.58
C SER A 78 -11.31 -10.40 -7.62
N GLU A 79 -10.30 -11.23 -7.41
CA GLU A 79 -10.43 -12.70 -7.36
C GLU A 79 -11.33 -13.14 -6.21
N ALA A 80 -11.13 -12.56 -5.02
CA ALA A 80 -11.97 -12.83 -3.85
C ALA A 80 -13.43 -12.47 -4.11
N ASN A 81 -13.71 -11.31 -4.71
CA ASN A 81 -15.06 -10.91 -5.07
C ASN A 81 -15.71 -11.86 -6.08
N GLN A 82 -14.98 -12.27 -7.13
CA GLN A 82 -15.51 -13.26 -8.08
C GLN A 82 -15.78 -14.61 -7.42
N SER A 83 -14.92 -15.06 -6.51
CA SER A 83 -15.13 -16.31 -5.77
C SER A 83 -16.37 -16.22 -4.88
N LYS A 84 -16.59 -15.07 -4.24
CA LYS A 84 -17.75 -14.80 -3.41
C LYS A 84 -19.03 -14.81 -4.23
N GLU A 85 -19.05 -14.12 -5.38
CA GLU A 85 -20.21 -14.13 -6.28
C GLU A 85 -20.57 -15.55 -6.76
N ARG A 86 -19.56 -16.38 -7.08
CA ARG A 86 -19.78 -17.79 -7.45
C ARG A 86 -20.37 -18.59 -6.29
N ALA A 87 -19.82 -18.43 -5.09
CA ALA A 87 -20.32 -19.11 -3.89
C ALA A 87 -21.76 -18.67 -3.54
N GLU A 88 -22.07 -17.38 -3.68
CA GLU A 88 -23.41 -16.85 -3.47
C GLU A 88 -24.40 -17.37 -4.52
N ALA A 89 -24.00 -17.44 -5.80
CA ALA A 89 -24.83 -18.01 -6.87
C ALA A 89 -25.10 -19.51 -6.64
N GLU A 90 -24.11 -20.25 -6.14
CA GLU A 90 -24.26 -21.67 -5.82
C GLU A 90 -25.14 -21.90 -4.58
N LEU A 91 -24.98 -21.08 -3.54
CA LEU A 91 -25.86 -21.10 -2.38
C LEU A 91 -27.32 -20.80 -2.76
N ALA A 92 -27.54 -19.82 -3.66
CA ALA A 92 -28.87 -19.50 -4.16
C ALA A 92 -29.50 -20.70 -4.89
N ARG A 93 -28.72 -21.41 -5.72
CA ARG A 93 -29.20 -22.64 -6.40
C ARG A 93 -29.55 -23.74 -5.41
N GLN A 94 -28.68 -23.98 -4.42
CA GLN A 94 -28.92 -24.98 -3.38
C GLN A 94 -30.17 -24.67 -2.55
N GLN A 95 -30.45 -23.38 -2.27
CA GLN A 95 -31.68 -22.98 -1.58
C GLN A 95 -32.94 -23.27 -2.39
N VAL A 96 -32.90 -23.06 -3.71
CA VAL A 96 -34.02 -23.41 -4.60
C VAL A 96 -34.24 -24.93 -4.60
N ASP A 97 -33.18 -25.71 -4.78
CA ASP A 97 -33.27 -27.18 -4.77
C ASP A 97 -33.77 -27.73 -3.43
N LEU A 98 -33.38 -27.10 -2.31
CA LEU A 98 -33.88 -27.47 -0.98
C LEU A 98 -35.38 -27.17 -0.85
N ALA A 99 -35.82 -25.98 -1.28
CA ALA A 99 -37.22 -25.59 -1.24
C ALA A 99 -38.10 -26.52 -2.09
N GLU A 100 -37.63 -26.93 -3.27
CA GLU A 100 -38.35 -27.90 -4.11
C GLU A 100 -38.44 -29.29 -3.45
N LYS A 101 -37.35 -29.76 -2.85
CA LYS A 101 -37.34 -31.04 -2.11
C LYS A 101 -38.25 -31.00 -0.89
N ASP A 102 -38.26 -29.91 -0.14
CA ASP A 102 -39.14 -29.72 1.02
C ASP A 102 -40.61 -29.70 0.60
N ALA A 103 -40.94 -29.09 -0.55
CA ALA A 103 -42.31 -29.10 -1.09
C ALA A 103 -42.76 -30.51 -1.46
N LEU A 104 -41.90 -31.28 -2.15
CA LEU A 104 -42.13 -32.69 -2.47
C LEU A 104 -42.34 -33.55 -1.22
N ILE A 105 -41.49 -33.38 -0.20
CA ILE A 105 -41.61 -34.10 1.07
C ILE A 105 -42.95 -33.77 1.75
N SER A 106 -43.36 -32.50 1.75
CA SER A 106 -44.66 -32.09 2.29
C SER A 106 -45.83 -32.72 1.52
N GLU A 107 -45.76 -32.80 0.20
CA GLU A 107 -46.78 -33.45 -0.63
C GLU A 107 -46.86 -34.95 -0.34
N TYR A 108 -45.71 -35.64 -0.26
CA TYR A 108 -45.66 -37.07 0.08
C TYR A 108 -46.18 -37.36 1.49
N ARG A 109 -45.84 -36.52 2.48
CA ARG A 109 -46.37 -36.64 3.85
C ARG A 109 -47.89 -36.51 3.88
N SER A 110 -48.44 -35.53 3.14
CA SER A 110 -49.88 -35.31 3.03
C SER A 110 -50.62 -36.51 2.42
N ARG A 111 -50.07 -37.12 1.35
CA ARG A 111 -50.66 -38.31 0.72
C ARG A 111 -50.59 -39.58 1.58
N LEU A 112 -49.58 -39.70 2.43
CA LEU A 112 -49.39 -40.87 3.30
C LEU A 112 -50.05 -40.75 4.67
N GLY A 113 -50.66 -39.60 5.01
CA GLY A 113 -51.33 -39.38 6.30
C GLY A 113 -50.37 -39.37 7.50
N LEU A 114 -49.09 -39.11 7.25
CA LEU A 114 -48.05 -38.97 8.28
C LEU A 114 -48.01 -37.51 8.76
N PRO A 115 -47.90 -37.25 10.07
CA PRO A 115 -47.81 -35.88 10.60
C PRO A 115 -46.56 -35.13 10.11
#